data_AF-A0A6L5K656-F1
#
_entry.id   AF-A0A6L5K656-F1
#
_cell.length_a   1.000
_cell.length_b   1.000
_cell.length_c   1.000
_cell.angle_alpha   90.00
_cell.angle_beta   90.00
_cell.angle_gamma   90.00
#
_symmetry.space_group_name_H-M   'P 1'
#
loop_
_entity.id
_entity.type
_entity.pdbx_description
1 polymer ?
#
loop_
_entity_poly.entity_id
_entity_poly.type
_entity_poly.pdbx_seq_one_letter_code
_entity_poly.pdbx_strand_id
1 'polypeptide(L)'
;MKRVLILLLLVVVTLGLAAGCTVVKTYDDEGQPIDIGVGQEFIIALGSNPTTGYSWQASYDETMLELVGGEPTYEADETEEGVVGAGGVEYFRFLTLEPGET
;
A
#
# COMPACT_ATOMS: atom_id res chain seq x y z
N MET A 1 -15.39 -43.46 13.51
CA MET A 1 -14.07 -43.05 12.97
C MET A 1 -14.21 -42.18 11.72
N LYS A 2 -14.89 -42.61 10.64
CA LYS A 2 -15.10 -41.79 9.41
C LYS A 2 -15.79 -40.43 9.65
N ARG A 3 -16.80 -40.37 10.54
CA ARG A 3 -17.53 -39.13 10.86
C ARG A 3 -16.68 -38.09 11.62
N VAL A 4 -15.77 -38.56 12.48
CA VAL A 4 -14.82 -37.71 13.23
C VAL A 4 -13.73 -37.18 12.28
N LEU A 5 -13.28 -38.00 11.34
CA LEU A 5 -12.31 -37.62 10.31
C LEU A 5 -12.86 -36.54 9.36
N ILE A 6 -14.14 -36.65 8.97
CA ILE A 6 -14.81 -35.65 8.11
C ILE A 6 -15.00 -34.32 8.84
N LEU A 7 -15.35 -34.34 10.13
CA LEU A 7 -15.48 -33.12 10.94
C LEU A 7 -14.12 -32.41 11.14
N LEU A 8 -13.04 -33.17 11.35
CA LEU A 8 -11.68 -32.60 11.45
C LEU A 8 -11.21 -31.99 10.12
N LEU A 9 -11.51 -32.63 8.99
CA LEU A 9 -11.22 -32.09 7.65
C LEU A 9 -12.00 -30.80 7.36
N LEU A 10 -13.27 -30.71 7.76
CA LEU A 10 -14.07 -29.50 7.61
C LEU A 10 -13.53 -28.33 8.44
N VAL A 11 -13.09 -28.57 9.68
CA VAL A 11 -12.47 -27.53 10.53
C VAL A 11 -11.17 -27.01 9.94
N VAL A 12 -10.31 -27.89 9.40
CA VAL A 12 -9.05 -27.50 8.74
C VAL A 12 -9.31 -26.71 7.45
N VAL A 13 -10.33 -27.08 6.67
CA VAL A 13 -10.71 -26.35 5.45
C VAL A 13 -11.29 -24.97 5.78
N THR A 14 -12.11 -24.84 6.83
CA THR A 14 -12.65 -23.52 7.24
C THR A 14 -11.57 -22.59 7.79
N LEU A 15 -10.50 -23.13 8.40
CA LEU A 15 -9.37 -22.33 8.88
C LEU A 15 -8.46 -21.83 7.74
N GLY A 16 -8.46 -22.54 6.60
CA GLY A 16 -7.67 -22.17 5.42
C GLY A 16 -8.27 -21.08 4.53
N LEU A 17 -9.57 -20.77 4.68
CA LEU A 17 -10.27 -19.76 3.86
C LEU A 17 -10.24 -18.33 4.44
N ALA A 18 -9.60 -18.11 5.59
CA ALA A 18 -9.37 -16.78 6.13
C ALA A 18 -8.10 -16.11 5.58
N ALA A 19 -7.72 -16.40 4.34
CA ALA A 19 -6.71 -15.64 3.61
C ALA A 19 -7.31 -14.27 3.25
N GLY A 20 -7.34 -13.41 4.27
CA GLY A 20 -8.03 -12.14 4.29
C GLY A 20 -7.49 -11.14 3.29
N CYS A 21 -8.35 -10.23 2.86
CA CYS A 21 -7.94 -8.98 2.24
C CYS A 21 -6.97 -8.26 3.21
N THR A 22 -5.68 -8.29 2.90
CA THR A 22 -4.69 -7.46 3.57
C THR A 22 -4.94 -6.01 3.17
N VAL A 23 -5.45 -5.20 4.10
CA VAL A 23 -5.52 -3.75 3.95
C VAL A 23 -4.08 -3.23 3.98
N VAL A 24 -3.64 -2.61 2.88
CA VAL A 24 -2.34 -1.93 2.81
C VAL A 24 -2.46 -0.61 3.56
N LYS A 25 -1.57 -0.37 4.53
CA LYS A 25 -1.61 0.82 5.36
C LYS A 25 -1.03 2.02 4.61
N THR A 26 -1.74 3.14 4.68
CA THR A 26 -1.33 4.43 4.11
C THR A 26 -0.78 5.35 5.20
N TYR A 27 0.25 6.10 4.86
CA TYR A 27 0.95 7.08 5.68
C TYR A 27 0.99 8.43 4.97
N ASP A 28 0.70 9.50 5.67
CA ASP A 28 0.67 10.88 5.16
C ASP A 28 1.41 11.88 6.08
N ASP A 29 1.93 11.41 7.22
CA ASP A 29 2.65 12.23 8.19
C ASP A 29 4.16 12.20 7.93
N GLU A 30 4.76 13.39 7.90
CA GLU A 30 6.20 13.56 7.66
C GLU A 30 7.00 13.16 8.90
N GLY A 31 8.03 12.34 8.71
CA GLY A 31 8.96 11.97 9.78
C GLY A 31 8.41 10.93 10.76
N GLN A 32 7.21 10.41 10.55
CA GLN A 32 6.70 9.26 11.32
C GLN A 32 7.48 7.98 10.93
N PRO A 33 8.10 7.27 11.89
CA PRO A 33 8.68 5.96 11.60
C PRO A 33 7.61 4.96 11.12
N ILE A 34 8.00 4.09 10.18
CA ILE A 34 7.15 3.03 9.64
C ILE A 34 7.76 1.68 10.02
N ASP A 35 7.20 1.07 11.07
CA ASP A 35 7.54 -0.30 11.46
C ASP A 35 6.70 -1.30 10.65
N ILE A 36 7.34 -2.03 9.75
CA ILE A 36 6.68 -2.98 8.84
C ILE A 36 7.56 -4.21 8.58
N GLY A 37 6.94 -5.38 8.40
CA GLY A 37 7.67 -6.62 8.16
C GLY A 37 8.07 -6.79 6.69
N VAL A 38 9.17 -7.50 6.44
CA VAL A 38 9.65 -7.88 5.10
C VAL A 38 8.56 -8.62 4.31
N GLY A 39 8.43 -8.31 3.02
CA GLY A 39 7.43 -8.86 2.11
C GLY A 39 6.04 -8.23 2.26
N GLN A 40 5.89 -7.19 3.09
CA GLN A 40 4.66 -6.43 3.22
C GLN A 40 4.72 -5.12 2.43
N GLU A 41 3.55 -4.66 2.00
CA GLU A 41 3.37 -3.39 1.33
C GLU A 41 2.91 -2.29 2.27
N PHE A 42 3.29 -1.06 1.95
CA PHE A 42 2.74 0.16 2.54
C PHE A 42 2.60 1.26 1.47
N ILE A 43 1.81 2.29 1.77
CA ILE A 43 1.60 3.42 0.88
C ILE A 43 2.02 4.71 1.60
N ILE A 44 2.74 5.58 0.89
CA ILE A 44 2.93 6.99 1.27
C ILE A 44 2.02 7.83 0.37
N ALA A 45 1.19 8.68 0.98
CA ALA A 45 0.28 9.59 0.31
C ALA A 45 0.77 11.03 0.46
N LEU A 46 1.03 11.71 -0.65
CA LEU A 46 1.52 13.09 -0.68
C LEU A 46 0.58 13.96 -1.52
N GLY A 47 0.19 15.12 -0.97
CA GLY A 47 -0.56 16.12 -1.75
C GLY A 47 0.25 16.54 -2.99
N SER A 48 -0.41 16.57 -4.15
CA SER A 48 0.19 16.92 -5.44
C SER A 48 -0.76 17.79 -6.26
N ASN A 49 -0.20 18.60 -7.16
CA ASN A 49 -0.97 19.29 -8.18
C ASN A 49 -0.22 19.27 -9.53
N PRO A 50 -0.39 18.20 -10.32
CA PRO A 50 0.29 18.04 -11.61
C PRO A 50 -0.01 19.16 -12.62
N THR A 51 -1.10 19.91 -12.46
CA THR A 51 -1.45 21.01 -13.37
C THR A 51 -0.49 22.19 -13.28
N THR A 52 0.29 22.27 -12.21
CA THR A 52 1.38 23.23 -12.03
C THR A 52 2.67 22.83 -12.77
N GLY A 53 2.74 21.60 -13.29
CA GLY A 53 3.94 21.04 -13.90
C GLY A 53 4.93 20.41 -12.91
N TYR A 54 4.59 20.34 -11.62
CA TYR A 54 5.37 19.67 -10.58
C TYR A 54 4.81 18.28 -10.26
N SER A 55 5.69 17.36 -9.85
CA SER A 55 5.37 16.02 -9.34
C SER A 55 6.37 15.62 -8.26
N TRP A 56 6.02 14.64 -7.43
CA TRP A 56 6.99 14.05 -6.51
C TRP A 56 7.86 13.01 -7.23
N GLN A 57 9.06 12.81 -6.71
CA GLN A 57 9.96 11.75 -7.16
C GLN A 57 10.53 11.04 -5.95
N ALA A 58 10.32 9.72 -5.90
CA ALA A 58 10.82 8.91 -4.81
C ALA A 58 12.34 8.73 -4.94
N SER A 59 13.04 8.88 -3.82
CA SER A 59 14.44 8.49 -3.64
C SER A 59 14.50 7.60 -2.41
N TYR A 60 14.95 6.37 -2.59
CA TYR A 60 14.91 5.32 -1.58
C TYR A 60 16.01 4.28 -1.83
N ASP A 61 16.29 3.44 -0.84
CA ASP A 61 17.20 2.31 -0.99
C ASP A 61 16.50 1.17 -1.74
N GLU A 62 16.83 1.01 -3.03
CA GLU A 62 16.29 -0.04 -3.91
C GLU A 62 16.68 -1.46 -3.48
N THR A 63 17.65 -1.61 -2.59
CA THR A 63 17.99 -2.93 -2.01
C THR A 63 17.03 -3.33 -0.88
N MET A 64 16.35 -2.35 -0.27
CA MET A 64 15.44 -2.58 0.86
C MET A 64 13.97 -2.38 0.50
N LEU A 65 13.67 -1.53 -0.49
CA LEU A 65 12.32 -1.23 -0.93
C LEU A 65 12.20 -1.35 -2.46
N GLU A 66 11.04 -1.78 -2.93
CA GLU A 66 10.63 -1.70 -4.34
C GLU A 66 9.44 -0.75 -4.46
N LEU A 67 9.50 0.24 -5.35
CA LEU A 67 8.31 1.00 -5.75
C LEU A 67 7.45 0.14 -6.67
N VAL A 68 6.32 -0.34 -6.14
CA VAL A 68 5.40 -1.22 -6.86
C VAL A 68 4.84 -0.50 -8.08
N GLY A 69 5.08 -1.05 -9.26
CA GLY A 69 4.68 -0.45 -10.55
C GLY A 69 5.68 0.57 -11.11
N GLY A 70 6.70 0.96 -10.35
CA GLY A 70 7.78 1.85 -10.80
C GLY A 70 7.45 3.35 -10.81
N GLU A 71 6.18 3.74 -10.57
CA GLU A 71 5.73 5.13 -10.53
C GLU A 71 4.57 5.31 -9.53
N PRO A 72 4.38 6.52 -8.96
CA PRO A 72 3.22 6.80 -8.12
C PRO A 72 1.93 6.86 -8.94
N THR A 73 0.81 6.52 -8.31
CA THR A 73 -0.52 6.77 -8.88
C THR A 73 -1.07 8.12 -8.40
N TYR A 74 -1.73 8.86 -9.27
CA TYR A 74 -2.39 10.13 -8.90
C TYR A 74 -3.91 9.99 -8.83
N GLU A 75 -4.51 10.54 -7.78
CA GLU A 75 -5.96 10.69 -7.63
C GLU A 75 -6.29 12.18 -7.43
N ALA A 76 -7.18 12.72 -8.26
CA ALA A 76 -7.62 14.11 -8.12
C ALA A 76 -8.61 14.25 -6.94
N ASP A 77 -8.56 15.39 -6.24
CA ASP A 77 -9.52 15.68 -5.20
C ASP A 77 -10.94 15.81 -5.78
N GLU A 78 -11.94 15.34 -5.04
CA GLU A 78 -13.33 15.61 -5.36
C GLU A 78 -13.60 17.12 -5.26
N THR A 79 -14.15 17.69 -6.34
CA THR A 79 -14.44 19.12 -6.44
C THR A 79 -15.81 19.36 -7.06
N GLU A 80 -16.31 20.60 -6.91
CA GLU A 80 -17.52 21.04 -7.59
C GLU A 80 -17.37 20.97 -9.12
N GLU A 81 -18.50 20.83 -9.83
CA GLU A 81 -18.49 20.74 -11.29
C GLU A 81 -17.89 22.00 -11.93
N GLY A 82 -16.96 21.81 -12.87
CA GLY A 82 -16.31 22.89 -13.61
C GLY A 82 -15.04 23.45 -12.97
N VAL A 83 -14.62 22.93 -11.81
CA VAL A 83 -13.30 23.25 -11.23
C VAL A 83 -12.21 22.57 -12.05
N VAL A 84 -11.31 23.38 -12.63
CA VAL A 84 -10.14 22.91 -13.38
C VAL A 84 -8.86 23.28 -12.65
N GLY A 85 -7.85 22.41 -12.69
CA GLY A 85 -6.57 22.66 -12.01
C GLY A 85 -6.55 22.35 -10.52
N ALA A 86 -7.60 21.70 -9.99
CA ALA A 86 -7.59 21.19 -8.62
C ALA A 86 -6.44 20.19 -8.43
N GLY A 87 -5.90 20.18 -7.21
CA GLY A 87 -4.89 19.21 -6.82
C GLY A 87 -5.49 17.82 -6.56
N GLY A 88 -4.69 17.03 -5.87
CA GLY A 88 -5.00 15.66 -5.51
C GLY A 88 -3.87 15.06 -4.69
N VAL A 89 -3.73 13.75 -4.78
CA VAL A 89 -2.76 12.98 -4.01
C VAL A 89 -1.97 12.05 -4.93
N GLU A 90 -0.65 12.04 -4.79
CA GLU A 90 0.22 10.99 -5.32
C GLU A 90 0.43 9.90 -4.26
N TYR A 91 0.20 8.65 -4.66
CA TYR A 91 0.36 7.48 -3.80
C TYR A 91 1.54 6.64 -4.27
N PHE A 92 2.52 6.50 -3.38
CA PHE A 92 3.71 5.68 -3.57
C PHE A 92 3.53 4.37 -2.82
N ARG A 93 3.35 3.27 -3.55
CA ARG A 93 3.23 1.93 -2.96
C ARG A 93 4.59 1.26 -2.92
N PHE A 94 5.08 0.93 -1.74
CA PHE A 94 6.35 0.23 -1.57
C PHE A 94 6.14 -1.20 -1.10
N LEU A 95 6.97 -2.11 -1.61
CA LEU A 95 7.16 -3.47 -1.10
C LEU A 95 8.49 -3.52 -0.35
N THR A 96 8.49 -4.13 0.83
CA THR A 96 9.69 -4.32 1.65
C THR A 96 10.45 -5.59 1.24
N LEU A 97 11.75 -5.47 0.98
CA LEU A 97 12.59 -6.54 0.41
C LEU A 97 13.53 -7.17 1.44
N GLU A 98 14.20 -6.35 2.25
CA GLU A 98 15.23 -6.77 3.19
C GLU A 98 15.00 -6.13 4.57
N PRO A 99 15.44 -6.76 5.68
CA PRO A 99 15.34 -6.17 7.01
C PRO A 99 16.38 -5.04 7.21
N GLY A 100 15.98 -3.95 7.87
CA GLY A 100 16.88 -2.83 8.16
C GLY A 100 16.14 -1.52 8.47
N GLU A 101 16.87 -0.41 8.40
CA GLU A 101 16.36 0.98 8.51
C GLU A 101 16.91 1.80 7.33
N THR A 102 16.05 2.56 6.64
CA THR A 102 16.39 3.47 5.51
C THR A 102 15.72 4.81 5.65
#